data_AF-A0A099KJV3-F1
#
_entry.id   AF-A0A099KJV3-F1
#
_cell.length_a   1.000
_cell.length_b   1.000
_cell.length_c   1.000
_cell.angle_alpha   90.00
_cell.angle_beta   90.00
_cell.angle_gamma   90.00
#
_symmetry.space_group_name_H-M   'P 1'
#
loop_
_entity.id
_entity.type
_entity.pdbx_description
1 polymer ?
#
loop_
_entity_poly.entity_id
_entity_poly.type
_entity_poly.pdbx_seq_one_letter_code
_entity_poly.pdbx_strand_id
1 'polypeptide(L)'
;MLKIPTLLATTKNITSSLSRIEQKLPSSFKNNLIKLMPKILRPSLRFVPFSAQKSLLIPALHSIYNEAIEDGYFEFLQGKWLKISIIDLELDWWLSFDQDQLIMAAPDDNIAEDVSFSANGDDLILIAGRKQDPDTLFFQRRLKMEGDTELGLEVKNLIDAIDIEQLPSSVHSLVDFSANFLQNTRDELTKQSYQVD
;
A
#
# COMPACT_ATOMS: atom_id res chain seq x y z
N MET A 1 38.69 19.38 -27.44
CA MET A 1 37.70 19.85 -26.44
C MET A 1 36.57 18.84 -26.39
N LEU A 2 36.37 18.18 -25.24
CA LEU A 2 35.43 17.07 -25.06
C LEU A 2 33.98 17.52 -25.29
N LYS A 3 33.23 16.75 -26.08
CA LYS A 3 31.76 16.76 -26.10
C LYS A 3 31.27 15.66 -25.16
N ILE A 4 30.45 16.03 -24.18
CA ILE A 4 29.76 15.12 -23.26
C ILE A 4 28.58 14.48 -24.01
N PRO A 5 28.44 13.14 -24.09
CA PRO A 5 27.21 12.53 -24.58
C PRO A 5 26.23 12.27 -23.43
N THR A 6 25.03 12.76 -23.65
CA THR A 6 23.75 12.62 -22.97
C THR A 6 23.43 11.20 -22.48
N LEU A 7 23.16 11.04 -21.17
CA LEU A 7 22.57 9.84 -20.57
C LEU A 7 21.04 9.98 -20.56
N LEU A 8 20.33 9.34 -21.50
CA LEU A 8 18.86 9.27 -21.47
C LEU A 8 18.26 8.07 -22.23
N ALA A 9 18.94 6.91 -22.25
CA ALA A 9 18.49 5.75 -23.05
C ALA A 9 18.65 4.40 -22.35
N THR A 10 18.14 4.23 -21.12
CA THR A 10 18.25 2.94 -20.39
C THR A 10 16.96 2.36 -19.82
N THR A 11 15.82 3.06 -19.89
CA THR A 11 14.57 2.60 -19.26
C THR A 11 13.76 1.59 -20.09
N LYS A 12 13.97 1.52 -21.43
CA LYS A 12 13.13 0.71 -22.35
C LYS A 12 13.53 -0.78 -22.43
N ASN A 13 14.76 -1.12 -22.04
CA ASN A 13 15.29 -2.49 -22.13
C ASN A 13 15.02 -3.36 -20.90
N ILE A 14 14.60 -2.76 -19.78
CA ILE A 14 14.31 -3.45 -18.53
C ILE A 14 12.85 -3.95 -18.53
N THR A 15 11.92 -3.18 -19.10
CA THR A 15 10.51 -3.55 -19.20
C THR A 15 10.26 -4.74 -20.14
N SER A 16 11.09 -4.87 -21.19
CA SER A 16 10.98 -5.97 -22.18
C SER A 16 11.62 -7.28 -21.70
N SER A 17 12.55 -7.22 -20.76
CA SER A 17 13.14 -8.42 -20.14
C SER A 17 12.24 -8.99 -19.04
N LEU A 18 11.53 -8.14 -18.30
CA LEU A 18 10.57 -8.55 -17.27
C LEU A 18 9.33 -9.25 -17.85
N SER A 19 8.74 -8.71 -18.93
CA SER A 19 7.60 -9.34 -19.60
C SER A 19 7.93 -10.70 -20.24
N ARG A 20 9.20 -10.92 -20.62
CA ARG A 20 9.70 -12.21 -21.11
C ARG A 20 9.86 -13.26 -20.00
N ILE A 21 10.06 -12.83 -18.76
CA ILE A 21 10.18 -13.73 -17.60
C ILE A 21 8.79 -14.19 -17.14
N GLU A 22 7.78 -13.30 -17.17
CA GLU A 22 6.39 -13.65 -16.85
C GLU A 22 5.81 -14.75 -17.75
N GLN A 23 6.19 -14.77 -19.03
CA GLN A 23 5.72 -15.76 -19.99
C GLN A 23 6.36 -17.15 -19.83
N LYS A 24 7.48 -17.25 -19.10
CA LYS A 24 8.25 -18.50 -18.97
C LYS A 24 8.06 -19.24 -17.65
N LEU A 25 7.23 -18.72 -16.75
CA LEU A 25 6.94 -19.35 -15.47
C LEU A 25 5.94 -20.51 -15.62
N PRO A 26 6.33 -21.76 -15.30
CA PRO A 26 5.44 -22.92 -15.42
C PRO A 26 4.24 -22.79 -14.48
N SER A 27 3.04 -23.17 -14.96
CA SER A 27 1.75 -23.02 -14.26
C SER A 27 1.67 -23.75 -12.90
N SER A 28 2.46 -24.80 -12.72
CA SER A 28 2.62 -25.52 -11.44
C SER A 28 3.33 -24.69 -10.37
N PHE A 29 4.12 -23.68 -10.77
CA PHE A 29 4.77 -22.75 -9.84
C PHE A 29 3.82 -21.63 -9.40
N LYS A 30 2.95 -21.14 -10.30
CA LYS A 30 1.91 -20.15 -9.98
C LYS A 30 1.01 -20.65 -8.85
N ASN A 31 0.49 -21.88 -8.95
CA ASN A 31 -0.42 -22.47 -7.96
C ASN A 31 0.22 -22.76 -6.57
N ASN A 32 1.54 -22.96 -6.51
CA ASN A 32 2.25 -23.15 -5.24
C ASN A 32 2.70 -21.83 -4.61
N LEU A 33 3.07 -20.83 -5.40
CA LEU A 33 3.36 -19.47 -4.93
C LEU A 33 2.09 -18.85 -4.30
N ILE A 34 0.95 -19.08 -4.95
CA ILE A 34 -0.41 -18.73 -4.54
C ILE A 34 -0.79 -19.22 -3.12
N LYS A 35 -0.28 -20.37 -2.68
CA LYS A 35 -0.59 -20.93 -1.34
C LYS A 35 0.42 -20.55 -0.26
N LEU A 36 1.60 -20.07 -0.66
CA LEU A 36 2.75 -19.88 0.22
C LEU A 36 3.01 -18.41 0.56
N MET A 37 2.51 -17.45 -0.22
CA MET A 37 2.80 -16.02 0.01
C MET A 37 2.35 -15.49 1.39
N PRO A 38 1.11 -15.73 1.87
CA PRO A 38 0.69 -15.22 3.18
C PRO A 38 1.47 -15.83 4.35
N LYS A 39 1.94 -17.09 4.22
CA LYS A 39 2.64 -17.81 5.30
C LYS A 39 4.16 -17.58 5.29
N ILE A 40 4.76 -17.26 4.15
CA ILE A 40 6.21 -17.00 4.04
C ILE A 40 6.53 -15.50 4.20
N LEU A 41 5.65 -14.57 3.78
CA LEU A 41 5.90 -13.14 3.97
C LEU A 41 5.64 -12.66 5.40
N ARG A 42 4.68 -13.25 6.13
CA ARG A 42 4.30 -12.81 7.49
C ARG A 42 5.47 -12.74 8.48
N PRO A 43 6.31 -13.77 8.64
CA PRO A 43 7.46 -13.69 9.55
C PRO A 43 8.51 -12.70 9.04
N SER A 44 8.68 -12.60 7.72
CA SER A 44 9.77 -11.87 7.08
C SER A 44 9.59 -10.34 7.12
N LEU A 45 8.35 -9.85 7.04
CA LEU A 45 8.03 -8.43 7.13
C LEU A 45 8.29 -7.84 8.52
N ARG A 46 8.10 -8.63 9.59
CA ARG A 46 8.39 -8.22 10.97
C ARG A 46 9.88 -7.94 11.23
N PHE A 47 10.77 -8.51 10.43
CA PHE A 47 12.22 -8.29 10.55
C PHE A 47 12.76 -7.21 9.62
N VAL A 48 11.91 -6.57 8.80
CA VAL A 48 12.35 -5.46 7.95
C VAL A 48 12.66 -4.28 8.86
N PRO A 49 13.92 -3.80 8.90
CA PRO A 49 14.30 -2.67 9.75
C PRO A 49 13.45 -1.44 9.40
N PHE A 50 13.12 -0.65 10.42
CA PHE A 50 12.34 0.58 10.26
C PHE A 50 12.89 1.49 9.16
N SER A 51 14.22 1.64 9.05
CA SER A 51 14.86 2.44 8.00
C SER A 51 14.53 1.97 6.59
N ALA A 52 14.41 0.67 6.37
CA ALA A 52 14.01 0.10 5.08
C ALA A 52 12.52 0.32 4.83
N GLN A 53 11.67 0.18 5.85
CA GLN A 53 10.24 0.50 5.72
C GLN A 53 10.04 1.98 5.32
N LYS A 54 10.69 2.90 6.04
CA LYS A 54 10.65 4.34 5.77
C LYS A 54 11.18 4.69 4.38
N SER A 55 12.33 4.13 4.00
CA SER A 55 12.95 4.37 2.68
C SER A 55 12.13 3.86 1.51
N LEU A 56 11.15 2.97 1.75
CA LEU A 56 10.25 2.48 0.71
C LEU A 56 8.90 3.21 0.75
N LEU A 57 8.29 3.35 1.95
CA LEU A 57 6.94 3.88 2.08
C LEU A 57 6.88 5.38 1.74
N ILE A 58 7.80 6.20 2.24
CA ILE A 58 7.74 7.65 2.01
C ILE A 58 7.85 7.98 0.51
N PRO A 59 8.83 7.45 -0.26
CA PRO A 59 8.87 7.67 -1.70
C PRO A 59 7.65 7.13 -2.44
N ALA A 60 7.08 6.00 -2.00
CA ALA A 60 5.88 5.44 -2.62
C ALA A 60 4.66 6.35 -2.41
N LEU A 61 4.46 6.85 -1.19
CA LEU A 61 3.40 7.82 -0.88
C LEU A 61 3.61 9.13 -1.65
N HIS A 62 4.83 9.64 -1.72
CA HIS A 62 5.16 10.80 -2.55
C HIS A 62 4.83 10.58 -4.01
N SER A 63 5.11 9.40 -4.57
CA SER A 63 4.79 9.09 -5.96
C SER A 63 3.28 9.04 -6.23
N ILE A 64 2.47 8.55 -5.28
CA ILE A 64 1.01 8.48 -5.42
C ILE A 64 0.36 9.84 -5.20
N TYR A 65 0.90 10.62 -4.27
CA TYR A 65 0.26 11.84 -3.77
C TYR A 65 1.01 13.12 -4.13
N ASN A 66 1.92 13.11 -5.11
CA ASN A 66 2.76 14.28 -5.41
C ASN A 66 1.92 15.54 -5.67
N GLU A 67 0.92 15.44 -6.54
CA GLU A 67 0.00 16.56 -6.85
C GLU A 67 -0.76 16.99 -5.59
N ALA A 68 -1.25 16.04 -4.79
CA ALA A 68 -1.98 16.35 -3.57
C ALA A 68 -1.11 16.99 -2.47
N ILE A 69 0.17 16.62 -2.41
CA ILE A 69 1.16 17.21 -1.50
C ILE A 69 1.49 18.64 -1.96
N GLU A 70 1.71 18.85 -3.27
CA GLU A 70 1.99 20.18 -3.84
C GLU A 70 0.80 21.15 -3.69
N ASP A 71 -0.42 20.64 -3.76
CA ASP A 71 -1.66 21.40 -3.59
C ASP A 71 -1.99 21.69 -2.10
N GLY A 72 -1.17 21.21 -1.16
CA GLY A 72 -1.34 21.47 0.28
C GLY A 72 -2.37 20.56 0.97
N TYR A 73 -2.89 19.52 0.31
CA TYR A 73 -3.85 18.60 0.93
C TYR A 73 -3.29 17.76 2.07
N PHE A 74 -1.98 17.84 2.36
CA PHE A 74 -1.35 17.18 3.52
C PHE A 74 -1.07 18.13 4.69
N GLU A 75 -1.29 19.44 4.54
CA GLU A 75 -1.03 20.43 5.61
C GLU A 75 -1.82 20.16 6.89
N PHE A 76 -2.98 19.50 6.79
CA PHE A 76 -3.79 19.12 7.95
C PHE A 76 -3.07 18.16 8.92
N LEU A 77 -2.04 17.44 8.44
CA LEU A 77 -1.19 16.57 9.25
C LEU A 77 -0.04 17.32 9.94
N GLN A 78 0.12 18.63 9.70
CA GLN A 78 1.19 19.38 10.33
C GLN A 78 0.98 19.46 11.85
N GLY A 79 1.98 18.97 12.59
CA GLY A 79 1.91 18.87 14.05
C GLY A 79 0.92 17.82 14.58
N LYS A 80 0.36 16.99 13.70
CA LYS A 80 -0.55 15.88 14.03
C LYS A 80 0.00 14.56 13.52
N TRP A 81 -0.36 13.46 14.18
CA TRP A 81 0.12 12.13 13.83
C TRP A 81 -1.02 11.20 13.44
N LEU A 82 -0.93 10.67 12.23
CA LEU A 82 -1.76 9.58 11.72
C LEU A 82 -1.08 8.25 11.97
N LYS A 83 -1.75 7.34 12.67
CA LYS A 83 -1.33 5.94 12.77
C LYS A 83 -2.06 5.08 11.72
N ILE A 84 -1.32 4.31 10.94
CA ILE A 84 -1.86 3.26 10.06
C ILE A 84 -1.44 1.91 10.62
N SER A 85 -2.40 1.03 10.89
CA SER A 85 -2.16 -0.30 11.46
C SER A 85 -2.65 -1.40 10.50
N ILE A 86 -1.73 -2.29 10.12
CA ILE A 86 -2.02 -3.49 9.33
C ILE A 86 -2.09 -4.68 10.28
N ILE A 87 -3.30 -5.03 10.69
CA ILE A 87 -3.59 -5.90 11.84
C ILE A 87 -2.98 -7.29 11.67
N ASP A 88 -3.17 -7.90 10.50
CA ASP A 88 -2.71 -9.27 10.22
C ASP A 88 -1.19 -9.39 9.96
N LEU A 89 -0.51 -8.24 9.84
CA LEU A 89 0.95 -8.14 9.73
C LEU A 89 1.61 -7.62 11.02
N GLU A 90 0.83 -7.27 12.05
CA GLU A 90 1.32 -6.61 13.28
C GLU A 90 2.22 -5.40 12.96
N LEU A 91 1.83 -4.61 11.96
CA LEU A 91 2.63 -3.50 11.44
C LEU A 91 1.94 -2.17 11.70
N ASP A 92 2.66 -1.26 12.37
CA ASP A 92 2.19 0.08 12.67
C ASP A 92 3.12 1.13 12.05
N TRP A 93 2.52 2.12 11.40
CA TRP A 93 3.20 3.26 10.81
C TRP A 93 2.62 4.56 11.36
N TRP A 94 3.48 5.45 11.86
CA TRP A 94 3.11 6.80 12.27
C TRP A 94 3.60 7.79 11.24
N LEU A 95 2.66 8.50 10.62
CA LEU A 95 2.89 9.48 9.57
C LEU A 95 2.50 10.87 10.05
N SER A 96 3.27 11.86 9.65
CA SER A 96 2.96 13.28 9.85
C SER A 96 3.48 14.07 8.64
N PHE A 97 3.27 15.38 8.66
CA PHE A 97 3.71 16.28 7.60
C PHE A 97 4.52 17.42 8.20
N ASP A 98 5.72 17.65 7.68
CA ASP A 98 6.61 18.73 8.10
C ASP A 98 7.45 19.22 6.93
N GLN A 99 7.70 20.52 6.85
CA GLN A 99 8.49 21.17 5.78
C GLN A 99 8.11 20.70 4.37
N ASP A 100 6.80 20.64 4.07
CA ASP A 100 6.24 20.19 2.79
C ASP A 100 6.62 18.73 2.43
N GLN A 101 6.85 17.89 3.44
CA GLN A 101 7.27 16.51 3.27
C GLN A 101 6.51 15.59 4.23
N LEU A 102 6.22 14.38 3.74
CA LEU A 102 5.71 13.30 4.59
C LEU A 102 6.86 12.75 5.42
N ILE A 103 6.64 12.69 6.73
CA ILE A 103 7.60 12.13 7.68
C ILE A 103 7.01 10.90 8.35
N MET A 104 7.91 10.03 8.82
CA MET A 104 7.56 8.82 9.57
C MET A 104 8.41 8.76 10.84
N ALA A 105 7.74 8.53 11.97
CA ALA A 105 8.35 8.30 13.27
C ALA A 105 8.73 6.83 13.46
N ALA A 106 9.79 6.59 14.23
CA ALA A 106 10.17 5.25 14.62
C ALA A 106 9.19 4.72 15.69
N PRO A 107 8.95 3.40 15.75
CA PRO A 107 8.06 2.81 16.76
C PRO A 107 8.45 3.16 18.21
N ASP A 108 9.73 3.39 18.47
CA ASP A 108 10.27 3.68 19.80
C ASP A 108 10.12 5.16 20.21
N ASP A 109 9.69 6.05 19.30
CA ASP A 109 9.58 7.49 19.57
C ASP A 109 8.41 7.85 20.51
N ASN A 110 7.60 6.87 20.92
CA ASN A 110 6.44 7.00 21.83
C ASN A 110 5.53 8.18 21.47
N ILE A 111 5.18 8.24 20.18
CA ILE A 111 4.29 9.25 19.61
C ILE A 111 2.86 9.00 20.08
N ALA A 112 2.16 10.07 20.45
CA ALA A 112 0.71 10.03 20.62
C ALA A 112 0.06 10.31 19.27
N GLU A 113 -0.65 9.33 18.71
CA GLU A 113 -1.46 9.53 17.51
C GLU A 113 -2.72 10.37 17.79
N ASP A 114 -3.05 11.26 16.87
CA ASP A 114 -4.29 12.05 16.89
C ASP A 114 -5.44 11.28 16.23
N VAL A 115 -5.11 10.48 15.22
CA VAL A 115 -6.05 9.58 14.55
C VAL A 115 -5.36 8.27 14.18
N SER A 116 -6.11 7.18 14.21
CA SER A 116 -5.64 5.87 13.73
C SER A 116 -6.62 5.26 12.75
N PHE A 117 -6.07 4.62 11.72
CA PHE A 117 -6.79 3.73 10.80
C PHE A 117 -6.21 2.32 10.91
N SER A 118 -7.07 1.32 11.04
CA SER A 118 -6.65 -0.08 11.13
C SER A 118 -7.48 -0.99 10.22
N ALA A 119 -6.80 -1.87 9.49
CA ALA A 119 -7.41 -2.88 8.63
C ALA A 119 -6.47 -4.07 8.43
N ASN A 120 -6.97 -5.17 7.84
CA ASN A 120 -6.09 -6.22 7.33
C ASN A 120 -5.45 -5.76 6.02
N GLY A 121 -4.25 -6.27 5.70
CA GLY A 121 -3.53 -5.93 4.48
C GLY A 121 -4.34 -6.20 3.21
N ASP A 122 -5.07 -7.31 3.17
CA ASP A 122 -5.96 -7.66 2.07
C ASP A 122 -7.03 -6.58 1.79
N ASP A 123 -7.50 -5.88 2.83
CA ASP A 123 -8.54 -4.87 2.71
C ASP A 123 -7.96 -3.55 2.21
N LEU A 124 -6.75 -3.20 2.64
CA LEU A 124 -5.99 -2.08 2.09
C LEU A 124 -5.67 -2.29 0.60
N ILE A 125 -5.34 -3.52 0.20
CA ILE A 125 -5.12 -3.89 -1.21
C ILE A 125 -6.42 -3.73 -2.02
N LEU A 126 -7.58 -4.12 -1.48
CA LEU A 126 -8.85 -3.94 -2.19
C LEU A 126 -9.23 -2.46 -2.37
N ILE A 127 -8.99 -1.62 -1.35
CA ILE A 127 -9.20 -0.17 -1.44
C ILE A 127 -8.31 0.39 -2.55
N ALA A 128 -7.02 0.12 -2.44
CA ALA A 128 -6.04 0.72 -3.32
C ALA A 128 -6.22 0.23 -4.77
N GLY A 129 -6.62 -1.04 -4.97
CA GLY A 129 -7.01 -1.59 -6.28
C GLY A 129 -8.40 -1.19 -6.78
N ARG A 130 -9.07 -0.22 -6.12
CA ARG A 130 -10.43 0.26 -6.41
C ARG A 130 -11.47 -0.87 -6.56
N LYS A 131 -11.29 -1.98 -5.82
CA LYS A 131 -12.21 -3.12 -5.82
C LYS A 131 -13.30 -2.98 -4.76
N GLN A 132 -13.01 -2.24 -3.70
CA GLN A 132 -13.95 -1.97 -2.62
C GLN A 132 -13.72 -0.57 -2.06
N ASP A 133 -14.78 0.22 -1.92
CA ASP A 133 -14.70 1.56 -1.34
C ASP A 133 -14.42 1.51 0.16
N PRO A 134 -13.63 2.44 0.72
CA PRO A 134 -13.29 2.45 2.15
C PRO A 134 -14.52 2.63 3.04
N ASP A 135 -15.56 3.34 2.58
CA ASP A 135 -16.83 3.44 3.29
C ASP A 135 -17.50 2.09 3.49
N THR A 136 -17.50 1.24 2.46
CA THR A 136 -18.05 -0.12 2.57
C THR A 136 -17.30 -0.92 3.63
N LEU A 137 -15.98 -0.81 3.67
CA LEU A 137 -15.15 -1.49 4.68
C LEU A 137 -15.37 -0.92 6.07
N PHE A 138 -15.59 0.39 6.20
CA PHE A 138 -15.93 1.04 7.46
C PHE A 138 -17.26 0.53 8.02
N PHE A 139 -18.31 0.49 7.20
CA PHE A 139 -19.61 -0.07 7.60
C PHE A 139 -19.54 -1.56 7.95
N GLN A 140 -18.65 -2.31 7.28
CA GLN A 140 -18.38 -3.71 7.59
C GLN A 140 -17.45 -3.91 8.82
N ARG A 141 -16.98 -2.82 9.45
CA ARG A 141 -16.00 -2.84 10.57
C ARG A 141 -14.68 -3.52 10.22
N ARG A 142 -14.32 -3.49 8.94
CA ARG A 142 -13.08 -4.05 8.39
C ARG A 142 -12.00 -2.99 8.21
N LEU A 143 -12.42 -1.75 8.02
CA LEU A 143 -11.62 -0.55 8.21
C LEU A 143 -12.15 0.14 9.47
N LYS A 144 -11.28 0.37 10.46
CA LYS A 144 -11.65 1.05 11.71
C LYS A 144 -10.88 2.35 11.79
N MET A 145 -11.55 3.40 12.28
CA MET A 145 -10.97 4.71 12.55
C MET A 145 -11.18 5.05 14.03
N GLU A 146 -10.17 5.57 14.70
CA GLU A 146 -10.24 6.05 16.09
C GLU A 146 -9.51 7.38 16.24
N GLY A 147 -9.91 8.20 17.22
CA GLY A 147 -9.29 9.51 17.49
C GLY A 147 -10.12 10.69 16.98
N ASP A 148 -9.45 11.72 16.50
CA ASP A 148 -10.06 12.95 15.99
C ASP A 148 -10.84 12.68 14.70
N THR A 149 -12.16 12.91 14.75
CA THR A 149 -13.08 12.68 13.64
C THR A 149 -12.85 13.67 12.49
N GLU A 150 -12.49 14.93 12.77
CA GLU A 150 -12.22 15.94 11.73
C GLU A 150 -10.97 15.53 10.96
N LEU A 151 -9.90 15.17 11.69
CA LEU A 151 -8.68 14.65 11.10
C LEU A 151 -8.95 13.36 10.31
N GLY A 152 -9.76 12.46 10.87
CA GLY A 152 -10.15 11.22 10.22
C GLY A 152 -10.88 11.41 8.89
N LEU A 153 -11.71 12.45 8.78
CA LEU A 153 -12.40 12.78 7.53
C LEU A 153 -11.40 13.25 6.46
N GLU A 154 -10.43 14.08 6.83
CA GLU A 154 -9.38 14.53 5.90
C GLU A 154 -8.52 13.34 5.41
N VAL A 155 -8.12 12.44 6.31
CA VAL A 155 -7.39 11.22 5.95
C VAL A 155 -8.22 10.32 5.03
N LYS A 156 -9.53 10.21 5.28
CA LYS A 156 -10.42 9.44 4.39
C LYS A 156 -10.42 10.02 2.97
N ASN A 157 -10.51 11.35 2.83
CA ASN A 157 -10.45 12.01 1.53
C ASN A 157 -9.14 11.68 0.79
N LEU A 158 -8.01 11.59 1.50
CA LEU A 158 -6.74 11.12 0.91
C LEU A 158 -6.83 9.67 0.43
N ILE A 159 -7.40 8.77 1.24
CA ILE A 159 -7.55 7.35 0.87
C ILE A 159 -8.44 7.20 -0.38
N ASP A 160 -9.52 7.97 -0.47
CA ASP A 160 -10.41 7.98 -1.64
C ASP A 160 -9.70 8.50 -2.90
N ALA A 161 -8.74 9.41 -2.74
CA ALA A 161 -7.93 9.97 -3.82
C ALA A 161 -6.79 9.05 -4.29
N ILE A 162 -6.60 7.87 -3.69
CA ILE A 162 -5.53 6.94 -4.11
C ILE A 162 -5.71 6.57 -5.58
N ASP A 163 -4.65 6.81 -6.34
CA ASP A 163 -4.50 6.32 -7.69
C ASP A 163 -3.28 5.42 -7.79
N ILE A 164 -3.50 4.11 -7.63
CA ILE A 164 -2.43 3.11 -7.76
C ILE A 164 -1.72 3.20 -9.10
N GLU A 165 -2.40 3.66 -10.17
CA GLU A 165 -1.82 3.83 -11.52
C GLU A 165 -0.57 4.74 -11.53
N GLN A 166 -0.40 5.57 -10.49
CA GLN A 166 0.75 6.46 -10.32
C GLN A 166 1.94 5.80 -9.60
N LEU A 167 1.79 4.56 -9.12
CA LEU A 167 2.91 3.79 -8.60
C LEU A 167 3.88 3.41 -9.73
N PRO A 168 5.19 3.26 -9.43
CA PRO A 168 6.11 2.62 -10.35
C PRO A 168 5.54 1.28 -10.82
N SER A 169 5.64 0.98 -12.12
CA SER A 169 4.94 -0.16 -12.74
C SER A 169 5.20 -1.52 -12.06
N SER A 170 6.36 -1.71 -11.43
CA SER A 170 6.66 -2.91 -10.64
C SER A 170 5.82 -3.05 -9.38
N VAL A 171 5.45 -1.95 -8.73
CA VAL A 171 4.59 -1.93 -7.54
C VAL A 171 3.12 -2.03 -7.96
N HIS A 172 2.72 -1.30 -9.00
CA HIS A 172 1.38 -1.39 -9.60
C HIS A 172 0.98 -2.82 -9.94
N SER A 173 1.80 -3.52 -10.73
CA SER A 173 1.52 -4.91 -11.13
C SER A 173 1.44 -5.87 -9.95
N LEU A 174 2.20 -5.63 -8.88
CA LEU A 174 2.14 -6.45 -7.67
C LEU A 174 0.83 -6.23 -6.89
N VAL A 175 0.40 -4.97 -6.73
CA VAL A 175 -0.84 -4.67 -6.02
C VAL A 175 -2.04 -5.16 -6.81
N ASP A 176 -2.11 -4.92 -8.12
CA ASP A 176 -3.17 -5.42 -8.98
C ASP A 176 -3.27 -6.95 -8.99
N PHE A 177 -2.13 -7.63 -9.11
CA PHE A 177 -2.08 -9.08 -9.03
C PHE A 177 -2.64 -9.57 -7.69
N SER A 178 -2.23 -8.94 -6.60
CA SER A 178 -2.66 -9.31 -5.24
C SER A 178 -4.15 -9.03 -5.02
N ALA A 179 -4.66 -7.88 -5.47
CA ALA A 179 -6.06 -7.49 -5.34
C ALA A 179 -6.99 -8.45 -6.09
N ASN A 180 -6.68 -8.74 -7.35
CA ASN A 180 -7.47 -9.68 -8.15
C ASN A 180 -7.41 -11.10 -7.57
N PHE A 181 -6.26 -11.52 -7.06
CA PHE A 181 -6.10 -12.81 -6.42
C PHE A 181 -6.96 -12.95 -5.14
N LEU A 182 -6.96 -11.93 -4.28
CA LEU A 182 -7.73 -11.91 -3.05
C LEU A 182 -9.23 -11.87 -3.31
N GLN A 183 -9.68 -11.06 -4.28
CA GLN A 183 -11.10 -10.98 -4.66
C GLN A 183 -11.60 -12.34 -5.17
N ASN A 184 -10.87 -12.97 -6.10
CA ASN A 184 -11.25 -14.27 -6.64
C ASN A 184 -11.31 -15.35 -5.55
N THR A 185 -10.36 -15.35 -4.61
CA THR A 185 -10.35 -16.30 -3.49
C THR A 185 -11.55 -16.10 -2.56
N ARG A 186 -11.92 -14.84 -2.26
CA ARG A 186 -13.11 -14.52 -1.46
C ARG A 186 -14.39 -14.95 -2.16
N ASP A 187 -14.49 -14.74 -3.46
CA ASP A 187 -15.66 -15.13 -4.26
C ASP A 187 -15.81 -16.65 -4.36
N GLU A 188 -14.70 -17.40 -4.46
CA GLU A 188 -14.68 -18.87 -4.45
C GLU A 188 -15.10 -19.45 -3.09
N LEU A 189 -14.57 -18.89 -1.99
CA LEU A 189 -14.96 -19.31 -0.63
C LEU A 189 -16.44 -19.02 -0.37
N THR A 190 -16.93 -17.87 -0.80
CA THR A 190 -18.35 -17.51 -0.70
C THR A 190 -19.22 -18.49 -1.49
N LYS A 191 -18.83 -18.86 -2.72
CA LYS A 191 -19.56 -19.86 -3.53
C LYS A 191 -19.52 -21.27 -2.93
N GLN A 192 -18.42 -21.69 -2.31
CA GLN A 192 -18.35 -22.97 -1.61
C GLN A 192 -19.24 -23.01 -0.35
N SER A 193 -19.37 -21.91 0.39
CA SER A 193 -20.30 -21.83 1.52
C SER A 193 -21.79 -21.89 1.11
N TYR A 194 -22.14 -21.59 -0.14
CA TYR A 194 -23.51 -21.75 -0.68
C TYR A 194 -23.78 -23.12 -1.33
N GLN A 195 -22.79 -24.02 -1.40
CA GLN A 195 -22.95 -25.38 -1.97
C GLN A 195 -23.00 -26.49 -0.90
N VAL A 196 -23.03 -26.15 0.39
CA VAL A 196 -23.05 -27.11 1.51
C VAL A 196 -24.38 -27.12 2.28
N ASP A 197 -25.37 -26.33 1.86
CA ASP A 197 -26.75 -26.39 2.39
C ASP A 197 -27.72 -27.14 1.47
#